data_AF-A0A7W5MKS3-F1
#
_entry.id   AF-A0A7W5MKS3-F1
#
_cell.length_a   1.000
_cell.length_b   1.000
_cell.length_c   1.000
_cell.angle_alpha   90.00
_cell.angle_beta   90.00
_cell.angle_gamma   90.00
#
_symmetry.space_group_name_H-M   'P 1'
#
loop_
_entity.id
_entity.type
_entity.pdbx_description
1 polymer ?
#
loop_
_entity_poly.entity_id
_entity_poly.type
_entity_poly.pdbx_seq_one_letter_code
_entity_poly.pdbx_strand_id
1 'polypeptide(L)'
;MSETIAELYAAMEAAAAALDFEEARRLRDRITLLRGGASMEDAAAADLSGLARQRPGAMGLGTSQQRVTPPPGWTPPPRPDPMTRGRGTRRR
;
A
#
# COMPACT_ATOMS: atom_id res chain seq x y z
N MET A 1 4.91 -35.16 -3.29
CA MET A 1 3.87 -34.62 -4.18
C MET A 1 3.96 -33.11 -4.06
N SER A 2 4.13 -32.39 -5.17
CA SER A 2 4.16 -30.93 -5.15
C SER A 2 2.73 -30.42 -4.96
N GLU A 3 2.42 -29.87 -3.79
CA GLU A 3 1.16 -29.15 -3.59
C GLU A 3 1.01 -28.06 -4.66
N THR A 4 -0.10 -28.09 -5.37
CA THR A 4 -0.43 -27.08 -6.37
C THR A 4 -1.06 -25.87 -5.71
N ILE A 5 -1.00 -24.71 -6.38
CA ILE A 5 -1.68 -23.50 -5.90
C ILE A 5 -3.20 -23.75 -5.70
N ALA A 6 -3.81 -24.61 -6.52
CA ALA A 6 -5.23 -24.95 -6.40
C ALA A 6 -5.54 -25.70 -5.09
N GLU A 7 -4.67 -26.64 -4.69
CA GLU A 7 -4.80 -27.39 -3.44
C GLU A 7 -4.65 -26.48 -2.23
N LEU A 8 -3.68 -25.56 -2.26
CA LEU A 8 -3.50 -24.54 -1.21
C LEU A 8 -4.72 -23.62 -1.10
N TYR A 9 -5.35 -23.27 -2.22
CA TYR A 9 -6.59 -22.49 -2.21
C TYR A 9 -7.74 -23.25 -1.56
N ALA A 10 -7.92 -24.53 -1.91
CA ALA A 10 -8.96 -25.36 -1.30
C ALA A 10 -8.75 -25.52 0.22
N ALA A 11 -7.51 -25.73 0.66
CA ALA A 11 -7.15 -25.79 2.07
C ALA A 11 -7.43 -24.46 2.80
N MET A 12 -7.14 -23.33 2.15
CA MET A 12 -7.39 -22.00 2.71
C MET A 12 -8.88 -21.76 2.94
N GLU A 13 -9.73 -22.09 1.97
CA GLU A 13 -11.19 -21.96 2.10
C GLU A 13 -11.75 -22.91 3.16
N ALA A 14 -11.22 -24.14 3.28
CA ALA A 14 -11.60 -25.07 4.32
C ALA A 14 -11.25 -24.56 5.73
N ALA A 15 -10.05 -23.97 5.90
CA ALA A 15 -9.65 -23.33 7.15
C ALA A 15 -10.55 -22.13 7.49
N ALA A 16 -10.87 -21.29 6.50
CA ALA A 16 -11.78 -20.16 6.68
C ALA A 16 -13.19 -20.61 7.07
N ALA A 17 -13.71 -21.68 6.47
CA ALA A 17 -15.00 -22.28 6.82
C ALA A 17 -15.01 -22.86 8.24
N ALA A 18 -13.87 -23.36 8.72
CA ALA A 18 -13.67 -23.82 10.08
C ALA A 18 -13.38 -22.67 11.09
N LEU A 19 -13.43 -21.41 10.64
CA LEU A 19 -13.07 -20.20 11.41
C LEU A 19 -11.62 -20.15 11.88
N ASP A 20 -10.73 -20.94 11.28
CA ASP A 20 -9.28 -20.88 11.51
C ASP A 20 -8.64 -19.85 10.57
N PHE A 21 -8.78 -18.58 10.95
CA PHE A 21 -8.28 -17.47 10.15
C PHE A 21 -6.75 -17.33 10.19
N GLU A 22 -6.08 -17.88 11.20
CA GLU A 22 -4.62 -17.88 11.26
C GLU A 22 -4.05 -18.86 10.23
N GLU A 23 -4.61 -20.05 10.12
CA GLU A 23 -4.19 -21.00 9.09
C GLU A 23 -4.58 -20.55 7.69
N ALA A 24 -5.80 -20.00 7.52
CA ALA A 24 -6.20 -19.39 6.25
C ALA A 24 -5.26 -18.25 5.83
N ARG A 25 -4.78 -17.43 6.78
CA ARG A 25 -3.79 -16.39 6.52
C ARG A 25 -2.44 -16.98 6.08
N ARG A 26 -1.92 -18.00 6.78
CA ARG A 26 -0.66 -18.66 6.41
C ARG A 26 -0.71 -19.23 5.00
N LEU A 27 -1.79 -19.92 4.65
CA LEU A 27 -1.98 -20.50 3.32
C LEU A 27 -2.05 -19.41 2.24
N ARG A 28 -2.76 -18.31 2.51
CA ARG A 28 -2.81 -17.14 1.62
C ARG A 28 -1.44 -16.51 1.38
N ASP A 29 -0.66 -16.34 2.44
CA ASP A 29 0.66 -15.73 2.34
C ASP A 29 1.61 -16.64 1.54
N ARG A 30 1.54 -17.97 1.75
CA ARG A 30 2.26 -18.96 0.94
C ARG A 30 1.86 -18.95 -0.54
N ILE A 31 0.57 -18.87 -0.85
CA ILE A 31 0.07 -18.71 -2.24
C ILE A 31 0.63 -17.42 -2.87
N THR A 32 0.74 -16.35 -2.10
CA THR A 32 1.26 -15.07 -2.59
C THR A 32 2.75 -15.18 -2.96
N LEU A 33 3.55 -15.86 -2.15
CA LEU A 33 4.97 -16.12 -2.44
C LEU A 33 5.14 -16.96 -3.72
N LEU A 34 4.38 -18.05 -3.84
CA LEU A 34 4.43 -18.92 -5.02
C LEU A 34 4.04 -18.16 -6.30
N ARG A 35 3.01 -17.30 -6.23
CA ARG A 35 2.64 -16.42 -7.35
C ARG A 35 3.71 -15.36 -7.66
N GLY A 36 4.50 -14.97 -6.67
CA GLY A 36 5.66 -14.08 -6.82
C GLY A 36 6.90 -14.76 -7.40
N GLY A 37 6.85 -16.07 -7.69
CA GLY A 37 7.97 -16.84 -8.25
C GLY A 37 8.89 -17.47 -7.21
N ALA A 38 8.51 -17.48 -5.93
CA ALA A 38 9.24 -18.24 -4.92
C ALA A 38 9.14 -19.74 -5.19
N SER A 39 10.17 -20.50 -4.83
CA SER A 39 10.11 -21.96 -4.86
C SER A 39 9.15 -22.48 -3.77
N MET A 40 8.70 -23.72 -3.92
CA MET A 40 7.86 -24.40 -2.93
C MET A 40 8.51 -24.52 -1.55
N GLU A 41 9.83 -24.69 -1.53
CA GLU A 41 10.65 -24.83 -0.33
C GLU A 41 10.82 -23.48 0.37
N ASP A 42 11.16 -22.44 -0.40
CA ASP A 42 11.30 -21.08 0.13
C ASP A 42 9.98 -20.55 0.68
N ALA A 43 8.87 -20.82 -0.01
CA ALA A 43 7.54 -20.39 0.43
C ALA A 43 7.07 -21.11 1.70
N ALA A 44 7.57 -22.33 1.98
CA ALA A 44 7.27 -23.06 3.20
C ALA A 44 8.15 -22.60 4.38
N ALA A 45 9.40 -22.21 4.12
CA ALA A 45 10.36 -21.79 5.13
C ALA A 45 10.29 -20.29 5.47
N ALA A 46 9.61 -19.48 4.66
CA ALA A 46 9.52 -18.05 4.85
C ALA A 46 8.80 -17.68 6.16
N ASP A 47 9.48 -16.93 7.03
CA ASP A 47 8.84 -16.27 8.17
C ASP A 47 8.18 -14.96 7.70
N LEU A 48 6.85 -14.96 7.73
CA LEU A 48 6.01 -13.82 7.32
C LEU A 48 5.41 -13.10 8.53
N SER A 49 5.86 -13.43 9.74
CA SER A 49 5.46 -12.73 10.95
C SER A 49 5.83 -11.25 10.88
N GLY A 50 4.91 -10.38 11.30
CA GLY A 50 5.10 -8.93 11.25
C GLY A 50 4.99 -8.29 9.85
N LEU A 51 4.92 -9.08 8.78
CA LEU A 51 4.69 -8.54 7.43
C LEU A 51 3.22 -8.11 7.30
N ALA A 52 2.99 -6.80 7.32
CA ALA A 52 1.68 -6.22 7.10
C ALA A 52 1.62 -5.62 5.68
N ARG A 53 0.50 -5.84 5.00
CA ARG A 53 0.25 -5.21 3.69
C ARG A 53 0.30 -3.69 3.84
N GLN A 54 1.09 -3.05 2.99
CA GLN A 54 1.18 -1.59 2.95
C GLN A 54 -0.19 -0.98 2.63
N ARG A 55 -0.61 -0.03 3.47
CA ARG A 55 -1.87 0.70 3.27
C ARG A 55 -1.58 1.98 2.45
N PRO A 56 -2.29 2.21 1.33
CA PRO A 56 -2.21 3.48 0.62
C PRO A 56 -2.45 4.65 1.59
N GLY A 57 -1.57 5.67 1.55
CA GLY A 57 -1.64 6.84 2.45
C GLY A 57 -0.85 6.73 3.77
N ALA A 58 -0.44 5.52 4.20
CA ALA A 58 0.41 5.36 5.39
C ALA A 58 1.90 5.64 5.12
N MET A 59 2.29 5.82 3.85
CA MET A 59 3.68 6.01 3.42
C MET A 59 4.22 7.44 3.58
N GLY A 60 3.44 8.39 4.11
CA GLY A 60 3.88 9.78 4.33
C GLY A 60 4.22 10.58 3.06
N LEU A 61 4.17 9.97 1.88
CA LEU A 61 4.34 10.62 0.58
C LEU A 61 3.11 11.48 0.28
N GLY A 62 3.11 12.72 0.77
CA GLY A 62 2.08 13.74 0.50
C GLY A 62 1.48 14.43 1.73
N THR A 63 1.76 13.96 2.96
CA THR A 63 1.19 14.56 4.19
C THR A 63 2.06 15.66 4.80
N SER A 64 3.34 15.76 4.40
CA SER A 64 4.23 16.89 4.73
C SER A 64 4.16 17.98 3.68
N GLN A 65 2.98 18.54 3.39
CA GLN A 65 2.96 19.85 2.73
C GLN A 65 3.35 20.89 3.78
N GLN A 66 4.59 21.39 3.73
CA GLN A 66 4.96 22.58 4.50
C GLN A 66 4.09 23.74 4.03
N ARG A 67 3.07 24.08 4.82
CA ARG A 67 2.33 25.33 4.65
C ARG A 67 3.17 26.43 5.28
N VAL A 68 3.71 27.32 4.45
CA VAL A 68 4.38 28.53 4.94
C VAL A 68 3.32 29.44 5.55
N THR A 69 3.40 29.67 6.86
CA THR A 69 2.52 30.62 7.56
C THR A 69 3.04 32.04 7.30
N PRO A 70 2.27 32.93 6.64
CA PRO A 70 2.71 34.30 6.44
C PRO A 70 2.75 35.05 7.79
N PRO A 71 3.64 36.05 7.93
CA PRO A 71 3.74 36.82 9.15
C PRO A 71 2.44 37.63 9.42
N PRO A 72 2.15 37.97 10.69
CA PRO A 72 0.97 38.76 11.05
C PRO A 72 0.91 40.08 10.27
N GLY A 73 -0.24 40.37 9.66
CA GLY A 73 -0.45 41.60 8.88
C GLY A 73 0.00 41.54 7.41
N TRP A 74 0.57 40.42 6.95
CA TRP A 74 0.96 40.28 5.55
C TRP A 74 -0.26 40.11 4.64
N THR A 75 -0.38 41.01 3.66
CA THR A 75 -1.40 40.94 2.60
C THR A 75 -0.72 40.61 1.26
N PRO A 76 -1.14 39.56 0.53
CA PRO A 76 -0.59 39.26 -0.79
C PRO A 76 -0.79 40.43 -1.76
N PRO A 77 0.14 40.65 -2.72
CA PRO A 77 -0.08 41.64 -3.76
C PRO A 77 -1.31 41.27 -4.63
N PRO A 78 -1.98 42.27 -5.23
CA PRO A 78 -3.09 42.01 -6.14
C PRO A 78 -2.62 41.18 -7.33
N ARG A 79 -3.57 40.42 -7.93
CA ARG A 79 -3.29 39.64 -9.13
C ARG A 79 -2.80 40.60 -10.24
N PRO A 80 -1.71 40.28 -10.95
CA PRO A 80 -1.26 41.11 -12.06
C PRO A 80 -2.32 41.14 -13.18
N ASP A 81 -2.28 42.19 -14.00
CA ASP A 81 -3.20 42.38 -15.12
C ASP A 81 -3.23 41.12 -16.01
N PRO A 82 -4.42 40.60 -16.39
CA PRO A 82 -4.56 39.44 -17.28
C PRO A 82 -3.76 39.54 -18.60
N MET A 83 -3.46 40.75 -19.07
CA MET A 83 -2.68 41.03 -20.28
C MET A 83 -1.17 41.05 -20.04
N THR A 84 -0.72 40.95 -18.79
CA THR A 84 0.70 40.75 -18.49
C THR A 84 1.09 39.29 -18.79
N ARG A 85 2.17 39.10 -19.56
CA ARG A 85 2.68 37.79 -20.01
C ARG A 85 3.31 36.94 -18.88
N GLY A 86 2.77 37.00 -17.66
CA GLY A 86 3.19 36.19 -16.52
C GLY A 86 2.29 34.98 -16.34
N ARG A 87 2.85 33.77 -16.43
CA ARG A 87 2.14 32.49 -16.26
C ARG A 87 1.20 32.52 -15.04
N GLY A 88 -0.10 32.34 -15.28
CA GLY A 88 -1.11 32.27 -14.23
C GLY A 88 -0.75 31.22 -13.17
N THR A 89 -0.76 31.62 -11.90
CA THR A 89 -0.53 30.70 -10.79
C THR A 89 -1.76 29.81 -10.64
N ARG A 90 -1.70 28.58 -11.18
CA ARG A 90 -2.66 27.55 -10.77
C ARG A 90 -2.31 27.17 -9.33
N ARG A 91 -3.14 27.57 -8.37
CA ARG A 91 -3.17 26.93 -7.05
C ARG A 91 -3.57 25.46 -7.26
N ARG A 92 -2.66 24.55 -6.92
CA ARG A 92 -2.95 23.13 -6.70
C ARG A 92 -3.13 22.90 -5.21
#